data_AF-A0A2H0YSB0-F1
#
_entry.id   AF-A0A2H0YSB0-F1
#
_cell.length_a   1.000
_cell.length_b   1.000
_cell.length_c   1.000
_cell.angle_alpha   90.00
_cell.angle_beta   90.00
_cell.angle_gamma   90.00
#
_symmetry.space_group_name_H-M   'P 1'
#
loop_
_entity.id
_entity.type
_entity.pdbx_description
1 polymer ?
#
loop_
_entity_poly.entity_id
_entity_poly.type
_entity_poly.pdbx_seq_one_letter_code
_entity_poly.pdbx_strand_id
1 'polypeptide(L)'
;MFHFFRTVKFALQNIYRNIWLTVMTVTILVLALFSVSIVISLNSVSEQLLTSVKDKVDISISVLPDVNLSEAKTLVERLQNLPEVKKATYVSP
;
A
#
# COMPACT_ATOMS: atom_id res chain seq x y z
N MET A 1 46.12 -2.79 24.98
CA MET A 1 46.05 -2.69 23.49
C MET A 1 46.10 -4.06 22.80
N PHE A 2 47.09 -4.92 23.05
CA PHE A 2 47.27 -6.20 22.31
C PHE A 2 46.19 -7.27 22.50
N HIS A 3 45.53 -7.31 23.67
CA HIS A 3 44.49 -8.31 23.95
C HIS A 3 43.23 -8.11 23.11
N PHE A 4 42.82 -6.86 22.89
CA PHE A 4 41.64 -6.54 22.07
C PHE A 4 41.80 -7.02 20.62
N PHE A 5 42.99 -6.79 20.05
CA PHE A 5 43.29 -7.22 18.68
C PHE A 5 43.28 -8.74 18.53
N ARG A 6 43.75 -9.48 19.54
CA ARG A 6 43.65 -10.95 19.57
C ARG A 6 42.21 -11.43 19.66
N THR A 7 41.38 -10.80 20.48
CA THR A 7 39.96 -11.17 20.62
C THR A 7 39.20 -10.97 19.32
N VAL A 8 39.38 -9.82 18.65
CA VAL A 8 38.76 -9.56 17.34
C VAL A 8 39.24 -10.55 16.28
N LYS A 9 40.55 -10.84 16.23
CA LYS A 9 41.11 -11.84 15.33
C LYS A 9 40.51 -13.22 15.56
N PHE A 10 40.35 -13.63 16.82
CA PHE A 10 39.79 -14.93 17.18
C PHE A 10 38.31 -15.04 16.81
N ALA A 11 37.53 -13.96 17.01
CA ALA A 11 36.12 -13.91 16.59
C ALA A 11 35.97 -14.01 15.07
N LEU A 12 36.77 -13.27 14.29
CA LEU A 12 36.77 -13.35 12.83
C LEU A 12 37.23 -14.72 12.32
N GLN A 13 38.21 -15.33 12.97
CA GLN A 13 38.71 -16.66 12.62
C GLN A 13 37.67 -17.75 12.92
N ASN A 14 36.85 -17.57 13.96
CA ASN A 14 35.71 -18.45 14.25
C ASN A 14 34.61 -18.34 13.18
N ILE A 15 34.28 -17.12 12.76
CA ILE A 15 33.31 -16.88 11.66
C ILE A 15 33.82 -17.49 10.35
N TYR A 16 35.11 -17.28 10.02
CA TYR A 16 35.70 -17.84 8.81
C TYR A 16 35.70 -19.37 8.79
N ARG A 17 36.00 -20.02 9.93
CA ARG A 17 35.93 -21.48 10.04
C ARG A 17 34.50 -22.02 9.92
N ASN A 18 33.49 -21.21 10.23
CA ASN A 18 32.09 -21.58 10.21
C ASN A 18 31.29 -20.83 9.13
N ILE A 19 31.96 -20.38 8.06
CA ILE A 19 31.40 -19.48 7.05
C ILE A 19 30.15 -20.06 6.41
N TRP A 20 30.10 -21.37 6.20
CA TRP A 20 28.96 -22.06 5.62
C TRP A 20 27.69 -21.90 6.46
N LEU A 21 27.78 -22.05 7.78
CA LEU A 21 26.63 -21.86 8.67
C LEU A 21 26.22 -20.38 8.73
N THR A 22 27.20 -19.47 8.81
CA THR A 22 26.92 -18.02 8.81
C THR A 22 26.27 -17.55 7.51
N VAL A 23 26.69 -18.06 6.36
CA VAL A 23 26.09 -17.72 5.06
C VAL A 23 24.63 -18.15 5.02
N MET A 24 24.31 -19.35 5.49
CA MET A 24 22.92 -19.82 5.53
C MET A 24 22.04 -18.94 6.42
N THR A 25 22.49 -18.63 7.64
CA THR A 25 21.69 -17.81 8.56
C THR A 25 21.52 -16.38 8.05
N VAL A 26 22.58 -15.77 7.53
CA VAL A 26 22.51 -14.42 6.94
C VAL A 26 21.59 -14.42 5.72
N THR A 27 21.65 -15.45 4.87
CA THR A 27 20.76 -15.56 3.71
C THR A 27 19.30 -15.66 4.13
N ILE A 28 18.98 -16.47 5.14
CA ILE A 28 17.62 -16.56 5.68
C ILE A 28 17.14 -15.20 6.22
N LEU A 29 18.00 -14.49 6.96
CA LEU A 29 17.68 -13.15 7.46
C LEU A 29 17.42 -12.16 6.33
N VAL A 30 18.27 -12.17 5.29
CA VAL A 30 18.10 -11.33 4.10
C VAL A 30 16.80 -11.66 3.39
N LEU A 31 16.50 -12.94 3.18
CA LEU A 31 15.25 -13.39 2.55
C LEU A 31 14.02 -13.01 3.38
N ALA A 32 14.09 -13.09 4.71
CA ALA A 32 13.01 -12.67 5.59
C ALA A 32 12.75 -11.17 5.47
N LEU A 33 13.80 -10.34 5.53
CA LEU A 33 13.68 -8.90 5.35
C LEU A 33 13.16 -8.54 3.95
N PHE A 34 13.63 -9.26 2.92
CA PHE A 34 13.17 -9.09 1.55
C PHE A 34 11.68 -9.43 1.41
N SER A 35 11.24 -10.54 2.02
CA SER A 35 9.84 -10.95 2.04
C SER A 35 8.95 -9.88 2.68
N VAL A 36 9.32 -9.36 3.85
CA VAL A 36 8.59 -8.26 4.51
C VAL A 36 8.54 -7.02 3.62
N SER A 37 9.65 -6.68 2.97
CA SER A 37 9.73 -5.52 2.06
C SER A 37 8.80 -5.66 0.86
N ILE A 38 8.70 -6.86 0.28
CA ILE A 38 7.77 -7.14 -0.82
C ILE A 38 6.32 -6.94 -0.37
N VAL A 39 5.95 -7.49 0.79
CA VAL A 39 4.57 -7.39 1.30
C VAL A 39 4.16 -5.92 1.50
N ILE A 40 5.04 -5.11 2.09
CA ILE A 40 4.77 -3.68 2.29
C ILE A 40 4.65 -2.96 0.94
N SER A 41 5.55 -3.25 0.00
CA SER A 41 5.54 -2.64 -1.34
C SER A 41 4.27 -2.97 -2.11
N LEU A 42 3.82 -4.23 -2.08
CA LEU A 42 2.60 -4.67 -2.75
C LEU A 42 1.34 -3.98 -2.21
N ASN A 43 1.26 -3.74 -0.89
CA ASN A 43 0.15 -2.99 -0.31
C ASN A 43 0.09 -1.56 -0.86
N SER A 44 1.22 -0.86 -0.91
CA SER A 44 1.28 0.51 -1.43
C SER A 44 0.89 0.60 -2.92
N VAL A 45 1.36 -0.35 -3.74
CA VAL A 45 0.96 -0.42 -5.16
C VAL A 45 -0.52 -0.71 -5.31
N SER A 46 -1.08 -1.61 -4.50
CA SER A 46 -2.50 -1.97 -4.56
C SER A 46 -3.40 -0.78 -4.22
N GLU A 47 -3.05 0.02 -3.21
CA GLU A 47 -3.78 1.24 -2.88
C GLU A 47 -3.76 2.27 -4.01
N GLN A 48 -2.61 2.43 -4.69
CA GLN A 48 -2.51 3.33 -5.84
C GLN A 48 -3.36 2.85 -7.02
N LEU A 49 -3.35 1.54 -7.30
CA LEU A 49 -4.18 0.95 -8.34
C LEU A 49 -5.68 1.12 -8.04
N LEU A 50 -6.09 0.84 -6.80
CA LEU A 50 -7.49 1.01 -6.38
C LEU A 50 -7.93 2.47 -6.48
N THR A 51 -7.09 3.42 -6.05
CA THR A 51 -7.38 4.86 -6.19
C THR A 51 -7.51 5.25 -7.66
N SER A 52 -6.59 4.78 -8.52
CA SER A 52 -6.60 5.07 -9.95
C SER A 52 -7.82 4.50 -10.68
N VAL A 53 -8.30 3.33 -10.26
CA VAL A 53 -9.52 2.73 -10.80
C VAL A 53 -10.76 3.48 -10.29
N LYS A 54 -10.85 3.74 -8.97
CA LYS A 54 -11.98 4.50 -8.39
C LYS A 54 -12.17 5.86 -9.06
N ASP A 55 -11.08 6.54 -9.41
CA ASP A 55 -11.12 7.84 -10.08
C ASP A 55 -11.68 7.82 -11.51
N LYS A 56 -11.79 6.65 -12.14
CA LYS A 56 -12.30 6.48 -13.51
C LYS A 56 -13.72 5.92 -13.58
N VAL A 57 -14.38 5.66 -12.45
CA VAL A 57 -15.74 5.13 -12.42
C VAL A 57 -16.75 6.28 -12.41
N ASP A 58 -17.36 6.53 -13.58
CA ASP A 58 -18.49 7.45 -13.71
C ASP A 58 -19.81 6.68 -13.67
N ILE A 59 -20.74 7.09 -12.79
CA ILE A 59 -22.09 6.50 -12.66
C ILE A 59 -23.12 7.56 -13.05
N SER A 60 -23.91 7.29 -14.09
CA SER A 60 -25.04 8.13 -14.48
C SER A 60 -26.35 7.58 -13.91
N ILE A 61 -27.07 8.40 -13.13
CA ILE A 61 -28.40 8.06 -12.62
C ILE A 61 -29.42 8.90 -13.37
N SER A 62 -30.32 8.25 -14.10
CA SER A 62 -31.43 8.91 -14.79
C SER A 62 -32.60 9.09 -13.82
N VAL A 63 -33.05 10.33 -13.66
CA VAL A 63 -34.18 10.71 -12.82
C VAL A 63 -35.45 10.79 -13.68
N LEU A 64 -36.61 10.47 -13.11
CA LEU A 64 -37.89 10.61 -13.81
C LEU A 64 -38.18 12.09 -14.12
N PRO A 65 -38.87 12.38 -15.25
CA PRO A 65 -39.12 13.76 -15.71
C PRO A 65 -40.05 14.58 -14.80
N ASP A 66 -40.77 13.96 -13.87
CA ASP A 66 -41.70 14.62 -12.94
C ASP A 66 -41.04 15.09 -11.63
N VAL A 67 -39.72 14.93 -11.50
CA VAL A 67 -39.00 15.26 -10.28
C VAL A 67 -38.72 16.76 -10.19
N ASN A 68 -39.13 17.35 -9.08
CA ASN A 68 -38.91 18.77 -8.81
C ASN A 68 -37.41 19.06 -8.61
N LEU A 69 -36.96 20.25 -9.02
CA LEU A 69 -35.55 20.69 -8.97
C LEU A 69 -34.99 20.65 -7.52
N SER A 70 -35.87 20.86 -6.53
CA SER A 70 -35.56 20.73 -5.10
C SER A 70 -35.21 19.28 -4.69
N GLU A 71 -35.91 18.30 -5.23
CA GLU A 71 -35.70 16.87 -4.93
C GLU A 71 -34.43 16.36 -5.59
N ALA A 72 -34.17 16.77 -6.84
CA ALA A 72 -32.93 16.46 -7.54
C ALA A 72 -31.71 17.02 -6.79
N LYS A 73 -31.79 18.25 -6.27
CA LYS A 73 -30.74 18.86 -5.47
C LYS A 73 -30.50 18.12 -4.14
N THR A 74 -31.58 17.71 -3.48
CA THR A 74 -31.51 16.89 -2.25
C THR A 74 -30.83 15.54 -2.50
N LEU A 75 -31.10 14.93 -3.66
CA LEU A 75 -30.44 13.69 -4.10
C LEU A 75 -28.94 13.88 -4.32
N VAL A 76 -28.54 14.96 -5.00
CA VAL A 76 -27.11 15.31 -5.19
C VAL A 76 -26.41 15.55 -3.85
N GLU A 77 -27.02 16.30 -2.94
CA GLU A 77 -26.47 16.55 -1.61
C GLU A 77 -26.32 15.26 -0.78
N ARG A 78 -27.30 14.35 -0.86
CA ARG A 78 -27.20 13.03 -0.21
C ARG A 78 -26.08 12.19 -0.79
N LEU A 79 -25.91 12.20 -2.12
CA LEU A 79 -24.84 11.46 -2.78
C LEU A 79 -23.46 12.05 -2.48
N GLN A 80 -23.32 13.37 -2.40
CA GLN A 80 -22.05 14.02 -2.03
C GLN A 80 -21.63 13.78 -0.58
N ASN A 81 -22.59 13.53 0.32
CA ASN A 81 -22.30 13.20 1.71
C ASN A 81 -21.81 11.75 1.91
N LEU A 82 -21.85 10.92 0.86
CA LEU A 82 -21.32 9.56 0.94
C LEU A 82 -19.78 9.60 0.81
N PRO A 83 -19.02 8.96 1.72
CA PRO A 83 -17.55 8.98 1.70
C PRO A 83 -16.96 8.28 0.46
N GLU A 84 -17.77 7.50 -0.26
CA GLU A 84 -17.39 6.77 -1.46
C GLU A 84 -17.56 7.58 -2.74
N VAL A 85 -18.26 8.72 -2.68
CA VAL A 85 -18.60 9.54 -3.84
C VAL A 85 -17.65 10.73 -3.93
N LYS A 86 -16.81 10.75 -4.96
CA LYS A 86 -15.84 11.84 -5.19
C LYS A 86 -16.53 13.14 -5.63
N LYS A 87 -17.56 13.04 -6.47
CA LYS A 87 -18.31 14.18 -7.00
C LYS A 87 -19.66 13.71 -7.56
N ALA A 88 -20.74 14.41 -7.22
CA ALA A 88 -22.04 14.24 -7.88
C ALA A 88 -22.44 15.56 -8.56
N THR A 89 -22.85 15.49 -9.83
CA THR A 89 -23.25 16.66 -10.64
C THR A 89 -24.60 16.38 -11.28
N TYR A 90 -25.52 17.35 -11.21
CA TYR A 90 -26.79 17.30 -11.94
C TYR A 90 -26.57 17.81 -13.37
N VAL A 91 -26.98 17.02 -14.36
CA VAL A 91 -26.93 17.39 -15.79
C VAL A 91 -28.37 17.38 -16.30
N SER A 92 -28.86 18.55 -16.72
CA SER A 92 -30.11 18.66 -17.50
C SER A 92 -29.79 18.38 -18.97
N PRO A 93 -30.64 17.65 -19.70
CA PRO A 93 -30.70 17.72 -21.16
C PRO A 93 -30.92 19.16 -21.65
#